data_AF-A0A821KSE7-F1
#
_entry.id   AF-A0A821KSE7-F1
#
_cell.length_a   1.000
_cell.length_b   1.000
_cell.length_c   1.000
_cell.angle_alpha   90.00
_cell.angle_beta   90.00
_cell.angle_gamma   90.00
#
_symmetry.space_group_name_H-M   'P 1'
#
loop_
_entity.id
_entity.type
_entity.pdbx_description
1 polymer ?
#
loop_
_entity_poly.entity_id
_entity_poly.type
_entity_poly.pdbx_seq_one_letter_code
_entity_poly.pdbx_strand_id
1 'polypeptide(L)'
;QLRPYSSQDSRTIEHAWQQHEEEVQLVISGRNYLLDLQQLQQVNEETSQARFIKRITAPNTAEPTTPPGSLSTDELSTTPSSPPPPTTAMNNSVDARTEILKDNVEL
;
A
#
# COMPACT_ATOMS: atom_id res chain seq x y z
N GLN A 1 26.94 4.99 13.59
CA GLN A 1 26.03 3.86 13.87
C GLN A 1 24.75 4.07 13.06
N LEU A 2 24.28 3.03 12.36
CA LEU A 2 23.00 3.08 11.64
C LEU A 2 21.83 3.04 12.64
N ARG A 3 20.80 3.82 12.37
CA ARG A 3 19.57 3.85 13.15
C ARG A 3 18.39 3.60 12.21
N PRO A 4 17.43 2.75 12.58
CA PRO A 4 16.23 2.58 11.79
C PRO A 4 15.43 3.88 11.79
N TYR A 5 14.78 4.18 10.67
CA TYR A 5 13.77 5.23 10.58
C TYR A 5 12.51 4.82 11.36
N SER A 6 11.63 5.79 11.62
CA SER A 6 10.31 5.48 12.16
C SER A 6 9.51 4.62 11.17
N SER A 7 8.46 3.94 11.64
CA SER A 7 7.61 3.13 10.75
C SER A 7 6.95 3.96 9.64
N GLN A 8 6.56 5.20 9.95
CA GLN A 8 5.95 6.11 8.99
C GLN A 8 6.98 6.55 7.95
N ASP A 9 8.13 7.05 8.38
CA ASP A 9 9.19 7.51 7.48
C ASP A 9 9.71 6.37 6.61
N SER A 10 9.89 5.18 7.19
CA SER A 10 10.31 3.99 6.44
C SER A 10 9.34 3.66 5.30
N ARG A 11 8.03 3.80 5.53
CA ARG A 11 7.02 3.56 4.49
C ARG A 11 7.07 4.63 3.40
N THR A 12 7.25 5.89 3.77
CA THR A 12 7.41 7.00 2.81
C THR A 12 8.64 6.77 1.92
N ILE A 13 9.79 6.45 2.53
CA ILE A 13 11.04 6.17 1.81
C ILE A 13 10.87 4.96 0.88
N GLU A 14 10.27 3.88 1.38
CA GLU A 14 10.07 2.66 0.58
C GLU A 14 9.10 2.89 -0.59
N HIS A 15 8.04 3.69 -0.38
CA HIS A 15 7.14 4.07 -1.47
C HIS A 15 7.88 4.85 -2.56
N ALA A 16 8.59 5.92 -2.19
CA ALA A 16 9.38 6.71 -3.13
C ALA A 16 10.42 5.85 -3.87
N TRP A 17 11.09 4.95 -3.16
CA TRP A 17 12.01 3.98 -3.74
C TRP A 17 11.34 3.09 -4.80
N GLN A 18 10.14 2.59 -4.53
CA GLN A 18 9.38 1.75 -5.47
C GLN A 18 8.89 2.54 -6.70
N GLN A 19 8.65 3.83 -6.54
CA GLN A 19 8.29 4.73 -7.65
C GLN A 19 9.51 5.21 -8.45
N HIS A 20 10.73 4.79 -8.08
CA HIS A 20 11.98 5.28 -8.66
C HIS A 20 12.14 6.81 -8.55
N GLU A 21 11.65 7.40 -7.45
CA GLU A 21 11.94 8.78 -7.12
C GLU A 21 13.44 8.95 -6.82
N GLU A 22 13.98 10.12 -7.15
CA GLU A 22 15.40 10.43 -6.92
C GLU A 22 15.63 10.91 -5.48
N GLU A 23 14.66 11.62 -4.91
CA GLU A 23 14.80 12.30 -3.63
C GLU A 23 13.52 12.24 -2.77
N VAL A 24 13.68 12.25 -1.45
CA VAL A 24 12.57 12.28 -0.47
C VAL A 24 12.85 13.33 0.60
N GLN A 25 11.88 14.22 0.86
CA GLN A 25 11.94 15.15 1.99
C GLN A 25 11.30 14.54 3.23
N LEU A 26 12.02 14.59 4.36
CA LEU A 26 11.57 14.07 5.65
C LEU A 26 11.80 15.08 6.76
N VAL A 27 10.89 15.07 7.75
CA VAL A 27 11.06 15.82 8.99
C VAL A 27 11.26 14.85 10.14
N ILE A 28 12.50 14.74 10.64
CA ILE A 28 12.87 13.82 11.71
C ILE A 28 13.21 14.63 12.94
N SER A 29 12.44 14.45 14.02
CA SER A 29 12.61 15.18 15.28
C SER A 29 12.66 16.70 15.11
N GLY A 30 11.85 17.23 14.18
CA GLY A 30 11.75 18.66 13.89
C GLY A 30 12.87 19.22 12.98
N ARG A 31 13.69 18.37 12.36
CA ARG A 31 14.73 18.79 11.41
C ARG A 31 14.42 18.28 10.02
N ASN A 32 14.68 19.11 9.02
CA ASN A 32 14.46 18.77 7.62
C ASN A 32 15.66 18.02 7.05
N TYR A 33 15.38 16.92 6.38
CA TYR A 33 16.35 16.07 5.73
C TYR A 33 15.91 15.80 4.29
N LEU A 34 16.90 15.88 3.39
CA LEU A 34 16.77 15.42 2.02
C LEU A 34 17.43 14.06 1.91
N LEU A 35 16.68 13.03 1.56
CA LEU A 35 17.21 11.71 1.24
C LEU A 35 17.41 11.63 -0.27
N ASP A 36 18.66 11.57 -0.69
CA ASP A 36 19.07 11.22 -2.04
C ASP A 36 19.10 9.68 -2.15
N LEU A 37 18.12 9.14 -2.88
CA LEU A 37 17.97 7.70 -3.07
C LEU A 37 18.94 7.15 -4.11
N GLN A 38 19.45 7.97 -5.02
CA GLN A 38 20.40 7.55 -6.04
C GLN A 38 21.81 7.35 -5.44
N GLN A 39 22.22 8.22 -4.53
CA GLN A 39 23.49 8.13 -3.83
C GLN A 39 23.41 7.37 -2.49
N LEU A 40 22.21 7.02 -2.05
CA LEU A 40 21.95 6.41 -0.74
C LEU A 40 22.52 7.26 0.40
N GLN A 41 22.17 8.54 0.39
CA GLN A 41 22.59 9.51 1.39
C GLN A 41 21.41 10.29 1.94
N GLN A 42 21.46 10.57 3.24
CA GLN A 42 20.61 11.53 3.90
C GLN A 42 21.43 12.80 4.16
N VAL A 43 20.94 13.95 3.72
CA VAL A 43 21.54 15.25 3.95
C VAL A 43 20.70 16.04 4.94
N ASN A 44 21.33 16.53 6.01
CA ASN A 44 20.70 17.52 6.89
C ASN A 44 20.66 18.87 6.18
N GLU A 45 19.48 19.41 5.88
CA GLU A 45 19.35 20.66 5.14
C GLU A 45 19.85 21.87 5.94
N GLU A 46 19.82 21.81 7.28
CA GLU A 46 20.30 22.91 8.13
C GLU A 46 21.83 22.98 8.21
N THR A 47 22.50 21.83 8.16
CA THR A 47 23.95 21.74 8.40
C THR A 47 24.74 21.24 7.19
N SER A 48 24.06 20.94 6.09
CA SER A 48 24.60 20.31 4.88
C SER A 48 25.41 19.03 5.14
N GLN A 49 25.14 18.33 6.25
CA GLN A 49 25.88 17.12 6.61
C GLN A 49 25.22 15.89 6.01
N ALA A 50 25.97 15.13 5.22
CA ALA A 50 25.52 13.88 4.64
C ALA A 50 25.83 12.67 5.52
N ARG A 51 24.93 11.68 5.51
CA ARG A 51 25.07 10.39 6.19
C ARG A 51 24.62 9.29 5.24
N PHE A 52 25.41 8.22 5.13
CA PHE A 52 25.01 7.05 4.35
C PHE A 52 23.81 6.34 4.95
N ILE A 53 22.90 5.92 4.08
CA ILE A 53 21.72 5.14 4.44
C ILE A 53 21.82 3.73 3.84
N LYS A 54 21.06 2.80 4.39
CA LYS A 54 21.00 1.43 3.87
C LYS A 54 19.58 0.90 3.98
N ARG A 55 19.07 0.38 2.86
CA ARG A 55 17.84 -0.41 2.82
C ARG A 55 18.15 -1.82 3.32
N ILE A 56 17.42 -2.27 4.34
CA ILE A 56 17.56 -3.61 4.92
C ILE A 56 16.19 -4.26 4.91
N THR A 57 16.03 -5.33 4.15
CA THR A 57 14.83 -6.17 4.24
C THR A 57 14.86 -6.93 5.55
N ALA A 58 13.76 -6.89 6.31
CA ALA A 58 13.61 -7.76 7.46
C ALA A 58 13.70 -9.22 6.98
N PRO A 59 14.39 -10.12 7.71
CA PRO A 59 14.38 -11.53 7.37
C PRO A 59 12.94 -12.01 7.40
N ASN A 60 12.46 -12.46 6.24
CA ASN A 60 11.13 -13.02 6.09
C ASN A 60 11.07 -14.21 7.07
N THR A 61 10.31 -14.08 8.15
CA THR A 61 9.97 -15.26 8.96
C THR A 61 9.06 -16.05 8.04
N ALA A 62 9.64 -17.04 7.36
CA ALA A 62 8.97 -17.86 6.38
C ALA A 62 7.60 -18.27 6.93
N GLU A 63 6.55 -17.94 6.17
CA GLU A 63 5.22 -18.47 6.43
C GLU A 63 5.32 -19.99 6.59
N PRO A 64 4.63 -20.61 7.56
CA PRO A 64 4.59 -22.05 7.66
C PRO A 64 4.06 -22.61 6.34
N THR A 65 4.91 -23.40 5.68
CA THR A 65 4.59 -24.13 4.46
C THR A 65 3.32 -24.97 4.66
N THR A 66 2.20 -24.53 4.08
CA THR A 66 1.08 -25.44 3.82
C THR A 66 1.47 -26.31 2.62
N PRO A 67 1.57 -27.64 2.75
CA PRO A 67 1.89 -28.50 1.61
C PRO A 67 0.74 -28.54 0.60
N PRO A 68 1.01 -28.68 -0.71
CA PRO A 68 -0.04 -28.95 -1.69
C PRO A 68 -0.45 -30.43 -1.56
N GLY A 69 -1.40 -30.69 -0.66
CA GLY A 69 -1.99 -32.01 -0.41
C GLY A 69 -3.42 -32.06 -0.93
N SER A 70 -3.57 -32.76 -2.06
CA SER A 70 -4.82 -33.15 -2.71
C SER A 70 -5.84 -33.80 -1.78
N LEU A 71 -7.14 -33.54 -1.99
CA LEU A 71 -8.25 -34.51 -2.14
C LEU A 71 -9.62 -33.95 -1.67
N SER A 72 -10.52 -33.82 -2.65
CA SER A 72 -11.96 -34.10 -2.65
C SER A 72 -12.83 -33.85 -1.41
N THR A 73 -13.88 -33.04 -1.57
CA THR A 73 -15.30 -33.46 -1.38
C THR A 73 -16.23 -32.26 -1.58
N ASP A 74 -17.02 -32.37 -2.64
CA ASP A 74 -18.45 -32.05 -2.75
C ASP A 74 -19.10 -31.38 -1.53
N GLU A 75 -19.63 -30.17 -1.71
CA GLU A 75 -21.07 -29.90 -1.55
C GLU A 75 -21.36 -28.39 -1.58
N LEU A 76 -22.34 -28.08 -2.42
CA LEU A 76 -22.94 -26.79 -2.72
C LEU A 76 -23.62 -26.20 -1.47
N SER A 77 -22.93 -25.32 -0.72
CA SER A 77 -23.55 -24.57 0.36
C SER A 77 -24.35 -23.38 -0.18
N THR A 78 -25.66 -23.56 -0.16
CA THR A 78 -26.72 -22.63 -0.54
C THR A 78 -26.80 -21.48 0.48
N THR A 79 -26.71 -20.26 -0.04
CA THR A 79 -27.25 -18.96 0.41
C THR A 79 -27.47 -18.58 1.90
N PRO A 80 -27.18 -17.32 2.27
CA PRO A 80 -27.32 -16.79 3.64
C PRO A 80 -28.78 -16.57 4.06
N SER A 81 -29.11 -16.93 5.31
CA SER A 81 -30.35 -16.54 5.98
C SER A 81 -30.05 -15.65 7.18
N SER A 82 -30.39 -14.36 7.08
CA SER A 82 -30.68 -13.51 8.24
C SER A 82 -31.68 -12.43 7.81
N PRO A 83 -32.88 -12.38 8.42
CA PRO A 83 -33.86 -11.34 8.14
C PRO A 83 -33.66 -10.11 9.05
N PRO A 84 -33.86 -8.88 8.56
CA PRO A 84 -34.26 -7.77 9.40
C PRO A 84 -35.80 -7.52 9.35
N PRO A 85 -36.40 -6.99 10.43
CA PRO A 85 -37.85 -6.85 10.62
C PRO A 85 -38.48 -5.69 9.80
N PRO A 86 -39.83 -5.64 9.67
CA PRO A 86 -40.54 -4.69 8.83
C PRO A 86 -40.76 -3.34 9.52
N THR A 87 -40.86 -2.25 8.76
CA THR A 87 -41.97 -1.27 8.80
C THR A 87 -41.66 0.05 8.05
N THR A 88 -42.60 0.41 7.16
CA THR A 88 -42.96 1.75 6.64
C THR A 88 -42.12 2.42 5.54
N ALA A 89 -42.60 2.21 4.30
CA ALA A 89 -42.96 3.18 3.26
C ALA A 89 -42.27 4.57 3.22
N MET A 90 -41.67 4.93 2.07
CA MET A 90 -42.22 5.82 1.04
C MET A 90 -41.18 6.06 -0.10
N ASN A 91 -41.72 6.38 -1.29
CA ASN A 91 -41.14 6.80 -2.59
C ASN A 91 -39.64 7.24 -2.64
N ASN A 92 -38.88 7.05 -3.73
CA ASN A 92 -39.15 7.61 -5.05
C ASN A 92 -38.24 7.00 -6.12
N SER A 93 -38.81 6.87 -7.32
CA SER A 93 -38.18 6.64 -8.62
C SER A 93 -37.02 7.61 -8.89
N VAL A 94 -35.88 7.12 -9.36
CA VAL A 94 -35.16 7.62 -10.55
C VAL A 94 -34.03 6.66 -10.97
N ASP A 95 -34.20 6.10 -12.17
CA ASP A 95 -33.15 5.52 -13.03
C ASP A 95 -31.98 6.49 -13.24
N ALA A 96 -30.74 6.01 -13.11
CA ALA A 96 -29.57 6.59 -13.77
C ALA A 96 -28.46 5.53 -13.92
N ARG A 97 -28.58 4.77 -15.01
CA ARG A 97 -27.57 3.83 -15.52
C ARG A 97 -26.68 4.63 -16.50
N THR A 98 -25.45 4.93 -16.09
CA THR A 98 -24.43 5.68 -16.86
C THR A 98 -23.09 4.99 -16.58
N GLU A 99 -22.20 4.64 -17.51
CA GLU A 99 -22.11 4.65 -18.96
C GLU A 99 -20.94 3.67 -19.24
N ILE A 100 -21.11 2.75 -20.19
CA ILE A 100 -20.17 1.66 -20.50
C ILE A 100 -19.24 2.13 -21.62
N LEU A 101 -17.93 1.91 -21.40
CA LEU A 101 -16.83 1.74 -22.37
C LEU A 101 -16.90 2.51 -23.71
N LYS A 102 -15.99 3.47 -23.88
CA LYS A 102 -15.46 3.86 -25.19
C LYS A 102 -14.05 3.30 -25.32
N ASP A 103 -13.89 2.18 -26.00
CA ASP A 103 -12.65 1.78 -26.67
C ASP A 103 -12.93 0.67 -27.69
N ASN A 104 -12.69 1.00 -28.97
CA ASN A 104 -12.34 0.18 -30.14
C ASN A 104 -13.00 0.77 -31.40
N VAL A 105 -12.27 1.50 -32.24
CA VAL A 105 -11.28 1.09 -33.26
C VAL A 105 -11.92 1.11 -34.66
N GLU A 106 -11.11 1.43 -35.67
CA GLU A 106 -11.35 1.49 -37.12
C GLU A 106 -11.80 2.88 -37.64
N LEU A 107 -11.12 3.53 -38.58
CA LEU A 107 -10.26 3.07 -39.68
C LEU A 107 -8.94 3.85 -39.81
#